data_AF-A0A7J4JWQ4-F1
#
_entry.id   AF-A0A7J4JWQ4-F1
#
_cell.length_a   1.000
_cell.length_b   1.000
_cell.length_c   1.000
_cell.angle_alpha   90.00
_cell.angle_beta   90.00
_cell.angle_gamma   90.00
#
_symmetry.space_group_name_H-M   'P 1'
#
loop_
_entity.id
_entity.type
_entity.pdbx_description
1 polymer ?
#
loop_
_entity_poly.entity_id
_entity_poly.type
_entity_poly.pdbx_seq_one_letter_code
_entity_poly.pdbx_strand_id
1 'polypeptide(L)'
;MGSSNNNFLILSGAVLAVVLIGAGFYFLSASAGPEDDRSKMTAFDILRTQSLKSEGKCAFCGTLGTNHEHADFKVYLNNEAINFNNPAYFVKSSYVHVESGENPAETGNVIHIHARNRPLWFFFESIGMSFKESCFGFNSQLYCSNSGNKLRLFVNGVENSQLGNYVPKNLDKILVSYGEDSDIGEQLQSITSYSARTALGD
;
A
#
# COMPACT_ATOMS: atom_id res chain seq x y z
N MET A 1 -25.66 29.88 97.35
CA MET A 1 -24.56 28.91 97.30
C MET A 1 -25.12 27.60 96.78
N GLY A 2 -24.72 27.20 95.58
CA GLY A 2 -25.30 26.08 94.84
C GLY A 2 -25.43 26.41 93.36
N SER A 3 -25.09 25.41 92.53
CA SER A 3 -25.68 25.05 91.24
C SER A 3 -26.01 26.14 90.21
N SER A 4 -25.44 26.04 89.01
CA SER A 4 -26.22 25.67 87.82
C SER A 4 -25.35 25.59 86.57
N ASN A 5 -25.63 24.55 85.78
CA ASN A 5 -25.19 24.30 84.42
C ASN A 5 -25.65 25.39 83.43
N ASN A 6 -24.95 25.51 82.29
CA ASN A 6 -25.46 25.28 80.92
C ASN A 6 -24.83 26.20 79.85
N ASN A 7 -24.50 25.56 78.71
CA ASN A 7 -24.44 26.09 77.33
C ASN A 7 -23.29 27.08 77.04
N PHE A 8 -22.60 27.06 75.90
CA PHE A 8 -23.04 26.78 74.54
C PHE A 8 -21.82 26.41 73.68
N LEU A 9 -21.96 25.34 72.89
CA LEU A 9 -21.04 24.88 71.85
C LEU A 9 -20.99 25.87 70.68
N ILE A 10 -19.83 26.13 70.08
CA ILE A 10 -19.43 25.73 68.71
C ILE A 10 -17.89 25.87 68.64
N LEU A 11 -17.18 24.74 68.61
CA LEU A 11 -15.72 24.71 68.38
C LEU A 11 -15.44 24.44 66.90
N SER A 12 -14.58 25.29 66.37
CA SER A 12 -13.92 25.23 65.08
C SER A 12 -12.94 24.04 64.99
N GLY A 13 -12.74 23.56 63.76
CA GLY A 13 -11.45 22.99 63.34
C GLY A 13 -11.33 21.47 63.36
N ALA A 14 -11.48 20.86 62.19
CA ALA A 14 -10.55 19.89 61.59
C ALA A 14 -11.21 19.25 60.36
N VAL A 15 -10.96 19.79 59.15
CA VAL A 15 -11.28 19.05 57.93
C VAL A 15 -10.06 18.23 57.55
N LEU A 16 -10.26 16.92 57.65
CA LEU A 16 -9.33 15.85 57.38
C LEU A 16 -8.88 15.89 55.91
N ALA A 17 -7.56 15.91 55.69
CA ALA A 17 -6.97 15.68 54.38
C ALA A 17 -7.22 14.22 53.96
N VAL A 18 -7.91 14.02 52.84
CA VAL A 18 -7.93 12.74 52.11
C VAL A 18 -7.45 13.03 50.69
N VAL A 19 -6.21 12.62 50.43
CA VAL A 19 -5.67 12.43 49.09
C VAL A 19 -5.71 10.94 48.79
N LEU A 20 -5.89 10.62 47.50
CA LEU A 20 -5.68 9.36 46.77
C LEU A 20 -6.98 8.79 46.16
N ILE A 21 -7.15 8.51 44.87
CA ILE A 21 -6.37 8.64 43.62
C ILE A 21 -7.42 8.85 42.53
N GLY A 22 -7.20 9.81 41.62
CA GLY A 22 -8.12 10.12 40.54
C GLY A 22 -8.40 8.90 39.67
N ALA A 23 -9.68 8.59 39.49
CA ALA A 23 -10.14 7.74 38.41
C ALA A 23 -9.85 8.46 37.09
N GLY A 24 -8.67 8.21 36.54
CA GLY A 24 -8.34 8.56 35.16
C GLY A 24 -9.22 7.73 34.24
N PHE A 25 -10.40 8.26 33.92
CA PHE A 25 -11.13 7.86 32.73
C PHE A 25 -10.33 8.32 31.52
N TYR A 26 -9.34 7.52 31.12
CA TYR A 26 -8.84 7.56 29.76
C TYR A 26 -10.00 7.09 28.88
N PHE A 27 -10.75 8.04 28.32
CA PHE A 27 -11.51 7.78 27.12
C PHE A 27 -10.48 7.48 26.02
N LEU A 28 -10.16 6.18 25.86
CA LEU A 28 -9.60 5.68 24.63
C LEU A 28 -10.72 5.80 23.60
N SER A 29 -10.78 6.91 22.88
CA SER A 29 -11.53 6.97 21.64
C SER A 29 -10.81 6.08 20.64
N ALA A 30 -11.08 4.77 20.72
CA ALA A 30 -10.97 3.91 19.57
C ALA A 30 -11.93 4.50 18.54
N SER A 31 -11.41 5.25 17.56
CA SER A 31 -12.19 5.54 16.38
C SER A 31 -12.52 4.19 15.77
N ALA A 32 -13.78 3.76 15.93
CA ALA A 32 -14.32 2.68 15.13
C ALA A 32 -14.06 3.08 13.68
N GLY A 33 -13.12 2.39 13.03
CA GLY A 33 -12.94 2.48 11.59
C GLY A 33 -14.27 2.14 10.91
N PRO A 34 -14.47 2.55 9.66
CA PRO A 34 -15.73 2.34 8.96
C PRO A 34 -16.14 0.87 9.10
N GLU A 35 -17.35 0.63 9.60
CA GLU A 35 -17.94 -0.71 9.65
C GLU A 35 -17.94 -1.28 8.23
N ASP A 36 -17.19 -2.37 8.06
CA ASP A 36 -17.06 -3.13 6.83
C ASP A 36 -18.42 -3.77 6.49
N ASP A 37 -19.17 -3.13 5.58
CA ASP A 37 -20.41 -3.66 5.00
C ASP A 37 -20.08 -4.89 4.15
N ARG A 38 -19.95 -6.04 4.83
CA ARG A 38 -19.61 -7.35 4.27
C ARG A 38 -20.56 -7.78 3.14
N SER A 39 -21.73 -7.15 2.99
CA SER A 39 -22.69 -7.42 1.92
C SER A 39 -22.27 -6.89 0.54
N LYS A 40 -21.27 -6.00 0.49
CA LYS A 40 -20.75 -5.38 -0.74
C LYS A 40 -19.35 -5.85 -1.14
N MET A 41 -18.71 -6.68 -0.32
CA MET A 41 -17.39 -7.22 -0.66
C MET A 41 -17.52 -8.28 -1.74
N THR A 42 -16.77 -8.11 -2.82
CA THR A 42 -16.60 -9.19 -3.79
C THR A 42 -15.77 -10.32 -3.16
N ALA A 43 -15.82 -11.52 -3.75
CA ALA A 43 -14.93 -12.61 -3.35
C ALA A 43 -13.45 -12.16 -3.38
N PHE A 44 -13.08 -11.27 -4.31
CA PHE A 44 -11.76 -10.63 -4.35
C PHE A 44 -11.48 -9.74 -3.15
N ASP A 45 -12.43 -8.90 -2.74
CA ASP A 45 -12.25 -8.03 -1.57
C ASP A 45 -12.13 -8.84 -0.27
N ILE A 46 -12.86 -9.96 -0.17
CA ILE A 46 -12.76 -10.90 0.96
C ILE A 46 -11.38 -11.58 0.98
N LEU A 47 -10.93 -12.11 -0.17
CA LEU A 47 -9.61 -12.73 -0.30
C LEU A 47 -8.46 -11.74 -0.03
N ARG A 48 -8.60 -10.51 -0.50
CA ARG A 48 -7.67 -9.40 -0.23
C ARG A 48 -7.61 -9.05 1.25
N THR A 49 -8.76 -8.95 1.91
CA THR A 49 -8.83 -8.62 3.34
C THR A 49 -8.28 -9.76 4.21
N GLN A 50 -8.50 -11.01 3.81
CA GLN A 50 -7.88 -12.18 4.44
C GLN A 50 -6.35 -12.21 4.24
N SER A 51 -5.87 -11.82 3.06
CA SER A 51 -4.43 -11.73 2.75
C SER A 51 -3.71 -10.63 3.53
N LEU A 52 -4.38 -9.51 3.83
CA LEU A 52 -3.79 -8.38 4.56
C LEU A 52 -3.81 -8.60 6.09
N LYS A 53 -4.77 -9.38 6.62
CA LYS A 53 -4.90 -9.66 8.06
C LYS A 53 -3.98 -10.77 8.57
N SER A 54 -3.38 -11.57 7.70
CA SER A 54 -2.43 -12.61 8.10
C SER A 54 -1.00 -12.07 8.11
N GLU A 55 -0.50 -11.70 9.28
CA GLU A 55 0.94 -11.50 9.51
C GLU A 55 1.71 -12.74 9.01
N GLY A 56 2.41 -12.61 7.88
CA GLY A 56 3.33 -13.63 7.37
C GLY A 56 2.73 -14.87 6.67
N LYS A 57 1.41 -14.97 6.49
CA LYS A 57 0.79 -16.07 5.72
C LYS A 57 -0.34 -15.57 4.83
N CYS A 58 -0.01 -14.69 3.90
CA CYS A 58 -0.88 -14.52 2.74
C CYS A 58 -0.99 -15.89 2.05
N ALA A 59 -2.14 -16.55 2.19
CA ALA A 59 -2.38 -17.93 1.75
C ALA A 59 -2.16 -18.14 0.23
N PHE A 60 -2.02 -17.04 -0.51
CA PHE A 60 -1.74 -16.99 -1.95
C PHE A 60 -0.33 -16.49 -2.30
N CYS A 61 0.40 -15.97 -1.31
CA CYS A 61 1.77 -15.52 -1.48
C CYS A 61 2.65 -16.75 -1.42
N GLY A 62 3.33 -17.07 -2.52
CA GLY A 62 4.36 -18.10 -2.49
C GLY A 62 5.35 -17.83 -1.35
N THR A 63 6.01 -18.88 -0.87
CA THR A 63 7.01 -18.74 0.18
C THR A 63 8.12 -17.77 -0.26
N LEU A 64 8.50 -16.84 0.61
CA LEU A 64 9.59 -15.91 0.34
C LEU A 64 10.87 -16.66 -0.04
N GLY A 65 11.59 -16.16 -1.04
CA GLY A 65 12.83 -16.77 -1.56
C GLY A 65 12.61 -17.97 -2.50
N THR A 66 11.37 -18.33 -2.81
CA THR A 66 11.10 -19.45 -3.75
C THR A 66 11.11 -19.05 -5.22
N ASN A 67 11.07 -17.75 -5.51
CA ASN A 67 11.24 -17.18 -6.83
C ASN A 67 12.28 -16.06 -6.75
N HIS A 68 12.96 -15.83 -7.86
CA HIS A 68 13.78 -14.65 -8.08
C HIS A 68 13.58 -14.22 -9.52
N GLU A 69 12.71 -13.24 -9.73
CA GLU A 69 12.35 -12.75 -11.05
C GLU A 69 12.45 -11.22 -11.09
N HIS A 70 12.82 -10.70 -12.26
CA HIS A 70 13.02 -9.28 -12.50
C HIS A 70 12.17 -8.84 -13.69
N ALA A 71 11.46 -7.71 -13.58
CA ALA A 71 10.69 -7.15 -14.70
C ALA A 71 10.95 -5.64 -14.82
N ASP A 72 11.22 -5.15 -16.03
CA ASP A 72 11.31 -3.73 -16.32
C ASP A 72 9.89 -3.15 -16.43
N PHE A 73 9.68 -1.93 -15.93
CA PHE A 73 8.36 -1.32 -16.00
C PHE A 73 8.37 0.20 -16.19
N LYS A 74 7.26 0.71 -16.75
CA LYS A 74 6.91 2.13 -16.77
C LYS A 74 5.42 2.31 -16.51
N VAL A 75 5.08 3.45 -15.90
CA VAL A 75 3.70 3.91 -15.74
C VAL A 75 3.60 5.32 -16.31
N TYR A 76 2.69 5.52 -17.25
CA TYR A 76 2.37 6.81 -17.85
C TYR A 76 0.94 7.20 -17.52
N LEU A 77 0.75 8.43 -17.03
CA LEU A 77 -0.55 9.04 -16.77
C LEU A 77 -0.63 10.33 -17.60
N ASN A 78 -1.51 10.38 -18.59
CA ASN A 78 -1.65 11.49 -19.55
C ASN A 78 -0.31 11.85 -20.22
N ASN A 79 0.40 10.84 -20.75
CA ASN A 79 1.74 10.98 -21.34
C ASN A 79 2.86 11.46 -20.39
N GLU A 80 2.60 11.58 -19.08
CA GLU A 80 3.62 11.86 -18.08
C GLU A 80 4.07 10.58 -17.37
N ALA A 81 5.38 10.29 -17.37
CA ALA A 81 5.94 9.12 -16.71
C ALA A 81 6.06 9.34 -15.20
N ILE A 82 5.59 8.39 -14.40
CA ILE A 82 5.86 8.38 -12.97
C ILE A 82 7.35 8.06 -12.73
N ASN A 83 8.01 8.89 -11.92
CA ASN A 83 9.38 8.63 -11.49
C ASN A 83 9.43 7.74 -10.24
N PHE A 84 9.80 6.48 -10.43
CA PHE A 84 9.96 5.51 -9.34
C PHE A 84 11.33 5.54 -8.67
N ASN A 85 12.29 6.36 -9.15
CA ASN A 85 13.55 6.63 -8.45
C ASN A 85 13.30 7.58 -7.27
N ASN A 86 12.66 7.05 -6.23
CA ASN A 86 12.32 7.77 -5.01
C ASN A 86 12.40 6.80 -3.81
N PRO A 87 13.16 7.12 -2.75
CA PRO A 87 13.22 6.31 -1.53
C PRO A 87 11.87 6.00 -0.88
N ALA A 88 10.84 6.80 -1.16
CA ALA A 88 9.47 6.53 -0.74
C ALA A 88 8.89 5.23 -1.32
N TYR A 89 9.45 4.67 -2.39
CA TYR A 89 8.99 3.44 -3.03
C TYR A 89 9.92 2.23 -2.82
N PHE A 90 11.14 2.45 -2.34
CA PHE A 90 12.13 1.40 -2.26
C PHE A 90 11.86 0.40 -1.13
N VAL A 91 12.00 -0.89 -1.44
CA VAL A 91 11.99 -2.04 -0.51
C VAL A 91 10.82 -2.00 0.48
N LYS A 92 9.61 -1.65 -0.01
CA LYS A 92 8.40 -1.56 0.83
C LYS A 92 7.76 -2.92 1.14
N SER A 93 8.10 -3.96 0.39
CA SER A 93 7.68 -5.32 0.65
C SER A 93 8.83 -6.28 0.37
N SER A 94 9.08 -7.21 1.28
CA SER A 94 10.09 -8.26 1.07
C SER A 94 9.73 -9.25 -0.02
N TYR A 95 8.46 -9.29 -0.46
CA TYR A 95 7.98 -10.21 -1.48
C TYR A 95 8.12 -9.66 -2.90
N VAL A 96 7.95 -8.35 -3.06
CA VAL A 96 8.08 -7.65 -4.33
C VAL A 96 8.40 -6.18 -4.09
N HIS A 97 9.43 -5.66 -4.75
CA HIS A 97 9.84 -4.28 -4.55
C HIS A 97 10.56 -3.68 -5.75
N VAL A 98 10.76 -2.37 -5.69
CA VAL A 98 11.78 -1.66 -6.44
C VAL A 98 12.87 -1.23 -5.47
N GLU A 99 14.09 -1.00 -5.95
CA GLU A 99 15.21 -0.58 -5.10
C GLU A 99 16.12 0.43 -5.80
N SER A 100 17.06 0.96 -5.01
CA SER A 100 18.23 1.62 -5.55
C SER A 100 19.21 0.60 -6.09
N GLY A 101 19.60 0.74 -7.35
CA GLY A 101 20.68 -0.06 -7.92
C GLY A 101 22.04 0.57 -7.65
N GLU A 102 23.11 -0.23 -7.79
CA GLU A 102 24.49 0.29 -7.82
C GLU A 102 24.69 1.28 -8.97
N ASN A 103 24.03 1.02 -10.10
CA ASN A 103 23.93 1.94 -11.22
C ASN A 103 22.71 2.85 -11.03
N PRO A 104 22.90 4.17 -10.87
CA PRO A 104 21.79 5.12 -10.73
C PRO A 104 20.79 5.09 -11.89
N ALA A 105 21.22 4.66 -13.08
CA ALA A 105 20.34 4.50 -14.22
C ALA A 105 19.30 3.39 -14.02
N GLU A 106 19.59 2.36 -13.22
CA GLU A 106 18.71 1.21 -12.99
C GLU A 106 17.69 1.45 -11.86
N THR A 107 18.04 2.33 -10.92
CA THR A 107 17.24 2.65 -9.74
C THR A 107 15.77 2.91 -10.06
N GLY A 108 14.89 2.15 -9.42
CA GLY A 108 13.44 2.29 -9.55
C GLY A 108 12.84 1.81 -10.88
N ASN A 109 13.62 1.26 -11.82
CA ASN A 109 13.09 0.79 -13.12
C ASN A 109 12.79 -0.71 -13.17
N VAL A 110 13.26 -1.48 -12.18
CA VAL A 110 13.12 -2.94 -12.14
C VAL A 110 12.29 -3.34 -10.92
N ILE A 111 11.26 -4.15 -11.14
CA ILE A 111 10.51 -4.84 -10.11
C ILE A 111 11.26 -6.14 -9.79
N HIS A 112 11.69 -6.30 -8.53
CA HIS A 112 12.27 -7.51 -7.97
C HIS A 112 11.17 -8.33 -7.32
N ILE A 113 11.07 -9.62 -7.66
CA ILE A 113 9.99 -10.51 -7.23
C ILE A 113 10.60 -11.73 -6.54
N HIS A 114 10.43 -11.81 -5.23
CA HIS A 114 11.02 -12.85 -4.39
C HIS A 114 10.02 -13.95 -3.96
N ALA A 115 8.82 -13.97 -4.56
CA ALA A 115 7.79 -14.94 -4.25
C ALA A 115 6.87 -15.21 -5.44
N ARG A 116 6.20 -16.38 -5.45
CA ARG A 116 5.23 -16.72 -6.49
C ARG A 116 3.95 -15.88 -6.39
N ASN A 117 3.27 -15.78 -7.52
CA ASN A 117 1.94 -15.21 -7.65
C ASN A 117 1.86 -13.79 -7.08
N ARG A 118 2.79 -12.92 -7.48
CA ARG A 118 2.81 -11.49 -7.11
C ARG A 118 2.20 -10.66 -8.24
N PRO A 119 0.89 -10.40 -8.22
CA PRO A 119 0.26 -9.59 -9.25
C PRO A 119 0.65 -8.11 -9.14
N LEU A 120 0.55 -7.36 -10.23
CA LEU A 120 0.88 -5.94 -10.28
C LEU A 120 0.14 -5.11 -9.22
N TRP A 121 -1.13 -5.41 -8.93
CA TRP A 121 -1.88 -4.70 -7.89
C TRP A 121 -1.21 -4.80 -6.52
N PHE A 122 -0.61 -5.94 -6.19
CA PHE A 122 0.06 -6.15 -4.90
C PHE A 122 1.35 -5.32 -4.82
N PHE A 123 2.09 -5.26 -5.92
CA PHE A 123 3.28 -4.39 -6.01
C PHE A 123 2.90 -2.92 -5.83
N PHE A 124 1.93 -2.41 -6.61
CA PHE A 124 1.53 -1.00 -6.52
C PHE A 124 0.97 -0.63 -5.14
N GLU A 125 0.21 -1.52 -4.51
CA GLU A 125 -0.28 -1.29 -3.14
C GLU A 125 0.84 -1.22 -2.10
N SER A 126 1.89 -2.02 -2.25
CA SER A 126 3.03 -1.98 -1.34
C SER A 126 3.73 -0.61 -1.33
N ILE A 127 3.62 0.15 -2.42
CA ILE A 127 4.21 1.50 -2.57
C ILE A 127 3.18 2.62 -2.48
N GLY A 128 1.97 2.35 -1.96
CA GLY A 128 0.95 3.36 -1.70
C GLY A 128 0.14 3.79 -2.93
N MET A 129 0.13 2.99 -3.99
CA MET A 129 -0.66 3.18 -5.20
C MET A 129 -1.78 2.12 -5.28
N SER A 130 -2.62 2.17 -6.30
CA SER A 130 -3.60 1.11 -6.56
C SER A 130 -3.70 0.78 -8.04
N PHE A 131 -3.96 -0.49 -8.35
CA PHE A 131 -4.25 -0.92 -9.72
C PHE A 131 -5.37 -1.96 -9.67
N LYS A 132 -6.62 -1.48 -9.66
CA LYS A 132 -7.81 -2.32 -9.51
C LYS A 132 -8.73 -2.09 -10.69
N GLU A 133 -9.23 -3.19 -11.26
CA GLU A 133 -10.13 -3.15 -12.42
C GLU A 133 -9.53 -2.26 -13.53
N SER A 134 -10.28 -1.28 -14.02
CA SER A 134 -9.84 -0.31 -15.03
C SER A 134 -9.41 1.03 -14.43
N CYS A 135 -8.92 1.03 -13.18
CA CYS A 135 -8.49 2.23 -12.47
C CYS A 135 -7.07 2.10 -11.91
N PHE A 136 -6.27 3.16 -12.07
CA PHE A 136 -4.96 3.31 -11.42
C PHE A 136 -5.01 4.46 -10.42
N GLY A 137 -4.51 4.25 -9.21
CA GLY A 137 -4.48 5.26 -8.15
C GLY A 137 -3.08 5.79 -7.90
N PHE A 138 -2.91 7.12 -7.97
CA PHE A 138 -1.65 7.81 -7.76
C PHE A 138 -1.90 9.19 -7.15
N ASN A 139 -1.13 9.59 -6.12
CA ASN A 139 -1.23 10.89 -5.44
C ASN A 139 -2.66 11.30 -5.07
N SER A 140 -3.43 10.39 -4.47
CA SER A 140 -4.84 10.60 -4.09
C SER A 140 -5.82 10.81 -5.26
N GLN A 141 -5.37 10.66 -6.51
CA GLN A 141 -6.21 10.70 -7.70
C GLN A 141 -6.42 9.28 -8.27
N LEU A 142 -7.62 9.05 -8.83
CA LEU A 142 -7.96 7.84 -9.56
C LEU A 142 -8.06 8.13 -11.06
N TYR A 143 -7.38 7.30 -11.85
CA TYR A 143 -7.31 7.35 -13.30
C TYR A 143 -8.07 6.14 -13.86
N CYS A 144 -9.37 6.34 -14.11
CA CYS A 144 -10.29 5.27 -14.51
C CYS A 144 -10.67 5.37 -15.99
N SER A 145 -10.65 4.24 -16.70
CA SER A 145 -11.13 4.16 -18.08
C SER A 145 -12.56 4.71 -18.21
N ASN A 146 -12.79 5.56 -19.21
CA ASN A 146 -14.09 6.10 -19.59
C ASN A 146 -14.22 6.18 -21.12
N SER A 147 -15.12 7.02 -21.64
CA SER A 147 -15.34 7.16 -23.09
C SER A 147 -14.13 7.74 -23.82
N GLY A 148 -13.38 8.67 -23.20
CA GLY A 148 -12.20 9.29 -23.80
C GLY A 148 -10.90 8.63 -23.32
N ASN A 149 -10.69 8.58 -22.01
CA ASN A 149 -9.44 8.08 -21.44
C ASN A 149 -9.48 6.55 -21.25
N LYS A 150 -8.38 5.87 -21.57
CA LYS A 150 -8.24 4.42 -21.39
C LYS A 150 -7.03 4.10 -20.52
N LEU A 151 -7.23 3.27 -19.50
CA LEU A 151 -6.18 2.55 -18.80
C LEU A 151 -5.89 1.25 -19.53
N ARG A 152 -4.63 1.04 -19.91
CA ARG A 152 -4.16 -0.11 -20.69
C ARG A 152 -2.90 -0.69 -20.04
N LEU A 153 -2.76 -2.01 -20.12
CA LEU A 153 -1.55 -2.72 -19.74
C LEU A 153 -0.95 -3.34 -21.00
N PHE A 154 0.35 -3.21 -21.17
CA PHE A 154 1.11 -3.94 -22.18
C PHE A 154 2.19 -4.76 -21.50
N VAL A 155 2.36 -5.98 -21.98
CA VAL A 155 3.41 -6.91 -21.55
C VAL A 155 4.15 -7.33 -22.81
N ASN A 156 5.45 -7.05 -22.86
CA ASN A 156 6.31 -7.35 -24.01
C ASN A 156 5.74 -6.80 -25.33
N GLY A 157 5.18 -5.59 -25.28
CA GLY A 157 4.59 -4.88 -26.42
C GLY A 157 3.17 -5.33 -26.81
N VAL A 158 2.61 -6.34 -26.13
CA VAL A 158 1.26 -6.85 -26.41
C VAL A 158 0.30 -6.39 -25.33
N GLU A 159 -0.86 -5.86 -25.73
CA GLU A 159 -1.89 -5.44 -24.80
C GLU A 159 -2.43 -6.65 -24.00
N ASN A 160 -2.59 -6.47 -22.69
CA ASN A 160 -2.98 -7.51 -21.77
C ASN A 160 -4.19 -7.07 -20.93
N SER A 161 -5.28 -7.83 -21.00
CA SER A 161 -6.54 -7.51 -20.34
C SER A 161 -6.58 -7.83 -18.85
N GLN A 162 -5.54 -8.47 -18.28
CA GLN A 162 -5.50 -8.80 -16.86
C GLN A 162 -5.25 -7.58 -15.98
N LEU A 163 -4.70 -6.49 -16.54
CA LEU A 163 -4.43 -5.23 -15.83
C LEU A 163 -3.70 -5.50 -14.50
N GLY A 164 -4.18 -4.95 -13.38
CA GLY A 164 -3.58 -5.16 -12.08
C GLY A 164 -3.46 -6.64 -11.65
N ASN A 165 -4.26 -7.54 -12.21
CA ASN A 165 -4.20 -8.98 -11.91
C ASN A 165 -3.11 -9.74 -12.68
N TYR A 166 -2.40 -9.09 -13.61
CA TYR A 166 -1.26 -9.71 -14.29
C TYR A 166 -0.18 -10.07 -13.27
N VAL A 167 0.35 -11.29 -13.35
CA VAL A 167 1.50 -11.75 -12.56
C VAL A 167 2.73 -11.62 -13.46
N PRO A 168 3.66 -10.67 -13.17
CA PRO A 168 4.88 -10.51 -13.93
C PRO A 168 5.72 -11.78 -13.97
N LYS A 169 6.44 -11.95 -15.08
CA LYS A 169 7.42 -13.01 -15.30
C LYS A 169 8.80 -12.41 -15.44
N ASN A 170 9.82 -13.25 -15.22
CA ASN A 170 11.20 -12.85 -15.43
C ASN A 170 11.43 -12.28 -16.84
N LEU A 171 12.12 -11.14 -16.88
CA LEU A 171 12.48 -10.34 -18.06
C LEU A 171 11.31 -9.68 -18.80
N ASP A 172 10.11 -9.65 -18.20
CA ASP A 172 9.00 -8.91 -18.78
C ASP A 172 9.31 -7.41 -18.89
N LYS A 173 8.82 -6.81 -19.98
CA LYS A 173 8.71 -5.36 -20.16
C LYS A 173 7.27 -4.94 -20.01
N ILE A 174 6.98 -4.18 -18.96
CA ILE A 174 5.62 -3.84 -18.55
C ILE A 174 5.35 -2.35 -18.73
N LEU A 175 4.26 -2.01 -19.42
CA LEU A 175 3.78 -0.65 -19.52
C LEU A 175 2.35 -0.57 -19.00
N VAL A 176 2.13 0.30 -18.01
CA VAL A 176 0.80 0.80 -17.66
C VAL A 176 0.64 2.18 -18.27
N SER A 177 -0.39 2.37 -19.09
CA SER A 177 -0.64 3.63 -19.80
C SER A 177 -2.07 4.09 -19.56
N TYR A 178 -2.24 5.36 -19.18
CA TYR A 178 -3.52 6.01 -19.06
C TYR A 178 -3.57 7.30 -19.87
N GLY A 179 -4.62 7.48 -20.67
CA GLY A 179 -4.90 8.73 -21.37
C GLY A 179 -5.84 8.54 -22.56
N GLU A 180 -6.23 9.63 -23.20
CA GLU A 180 -7.00 9.62 -24.47
C GLU A 180 -6.06 9.42 -25.67
N ASP A 181 -5.09 10.32 -25.83
CA ASP A 181 -4.10 10.29 -26.92
C ASP A 181 -2.72 9.81 -26.44
N SER A 182 -2.67 8.58 -25.92
CA SER A 182 -1.42 8.02 -25.40
C SER A 182 -0.48 7.59 -26.55
N ASP A 183 0.76 8.10 -26.57
CA ASP A 183 1.79 7.61 -27.50
C ASP A 183 2.36 6.28 -27.00
N ILE A 184 1.64 5.19 -27.28
CA ILE A 184 2.05 3.85 -26.85
C ILE A 184 3.39 3.45 -27.47
N GLY A 185 3.71 3.90 -28.69
CA GLY A 185 4.95 3.56 -29.36
C GLY A 185 6.17 4.11 -28.62
N GLU A 186 6.14 5.40 -28.29
CA GLU A 186 7.19 6.06 -27.52
C GLU A 186 7.29 5.48 -26.09
N GLN A 187 6.15 5.28 -25.43
CA GLN A 187 6.11 4.74 -24.07
C GLN A 187 6.66 3.30 -23.99
N LEU A 188 6.41 2.46 -24.99
CA LEU A 188 6.99 1.10 -25.05
C LEU A 188 8.50 1.13 -25.27
N GLN A 189 9.01 2.08 -26.07
CA GLN A 189 10.44 2.25 -26.32
C GLN A 189 11.20 2.77 -25.10
N SER A 190 10.53 3.50 -24.20
CA SER A 190 11.14 4.03 -22.98
C SER A 190 11.33 3.00 -21.87
N ILE A 191 10.75 1.80 -22.01
CA ILE A 191 10.98 0.68 -21.08
C ILE A 191 12.40 0.15 -21.27
N THR A 192 13.12 0.07 -20.16
CA THR A 192 14.52 -0.35 -20.11
C THR A 192 14.68 -1.84 -20.38
N SER A 193 15.89 -2.36 -20.22
CA SER A 193 16.19 -3.81 -20.28
C SER A 193 17.18 -4.17 -19.18
N TYR A 194 16.98 -3.57 -18.02
CA TYR A 194 17.87 -3.69 -16.88
C TYR A 194 17.64 -4.98 -16.11
N SER A 195 16.42 -5.52 -16.12
CA SER A 195 16.11 -6.85 -15.57
C SER A 195 17.01 -7.95 -16.13
N ALA A 196 17.39 -7.85 -17.41
CA ALA A 196 18.30 -8.79 -18.07
C ALA A 196 19.74 -8.72 -17.56
N ARG A 197 20.17 -7.57 -17.03
CA ARG A 197 21.49 -7.42 -16.41
C ARG A 197 21.48 -7.90 -14.97
N THR A 198 20.45 -7.52 -14.21
CA THR A 198 20.26 -7.96 -12.82
C THR A 198 20.20 -9.48 -12.74
N ALA A 199 19.47 -10.13 -13.65
CA ALA A 199 19.37 -11.59 -13.71
C ALA A 199 20.69 -12.34 -14.05
N LEU A 200 21.74 -11.65 -14.49
CA LEU A 200 23.06 -12.23 -14.79
C LEU A 200 24.08 -12.04 -13.66
N GLY A 201 23.75 -11.22 -12.65
CA GLY A 201 24.62 -10.86 -11.53
C GLY A 201 24.24 -11.50 -10.18
N ASP A 202 23.15 -12.28 -10.15
CA ASP A 202 22.66 -13.03 -8.98
C ASP A 202 22.97 -14.54 -9.06
#